data_AF-A0A8T1NG21-F1
#
_entry.id   AF-A0A8T1NG21-F1
#
_cell.length_a   1.000
_cell.length_b   1.000
_cell.length_c   1.000
_cell.angle_alpha   90.00
_cell.angle_beta   90.00
_cell.angle_gamma   90.00
#
_symmetry.space_group_name_H-M   'P 1'
#
loop_
_entity.id
_entity.type
_entity.pdbx_description
1 polymer ?
#
loop_
_entity_poly.entity_id
_entity_poly.type
_entity_poly.pdbx_seq_one_letter_code
_entity_poly.pdbx_strand_id
1 'polypeptide(L)'
;MSIWYVIWFVFWDGLHLSDWNFSALSDLIETSKEEVLFLLLSFCEIMEAKVQGSNFSDSTSGEVSSKIQSFLQEAICYWIGAINDIVHGDSSCSHIHETELALLCGMISCYPRMIDNPEMSSYLIDLIDALDRLLMIEAVSVAGLPKQTWKSVIGAALSSYNKSLNGKESQPEETSKFLYLAKRYTSSAQVLSAVADYLDIVYGPTVEAHSSNRKYHPELSVEKAVDAVMIFADNLRHCNKGIHFSTLRILCHYEPLSSVDSTNDQAVGKKTKSEVAQGSRVDSQGMNVLQLLLSIEETSLSISTSRKVILWISRIQMGLPAGRVP
;
A
#
# COMPACT_ATOMS: atom_id res chain seq x y z
N MET A 1 -12.86 -34.72 -16.87
CA MET A 1 -12.06 -33.86 -17.77
C MET A 1 -10.72 -33.66 -17.07
N SER A 2 -9.61 -34.19 -17.62
CA SER A 2 -8.33 -34.23 -16.90
C SER A 2 -7.73 -32.84 -16.71
N ILE A 3 -7.08 -32.61 -15.57
CA ILE A 3 -6.26 -31.43 -15.22
C ILE A 3 -5.29 -31.00 -16.33
N TRP A 4 -4.73 -31.99 -17.05
CA TRP A 4 -3.88 -31.74 -18.22
C TRP A 4 -4.60 -31.01 -19.34
N TYR A 5 -5.90 -31.18 -19.49
CA TYR A 5 -6.67 -30.50 -20.52
C TYR A 5 -6.85 -29.01 -20.22
N VAL A 6 -7.06 -28.63 -18.96
CA VAL A 6 -7.21 -27.22 -18.56
C VAL A 6 -5.86 -26.50 -18.60
N ILE A 7 -4.80 -27.14 -18.08
CA ILE A 7 -3.44 -26.59 -18.13
C ILE A 7 -2.93 -26.50 -19.57
N TRP A 8 -3.19 -27.52 -20.41
CA TRP A 8 -2.77 -27.52 -21.81
C TRP A 8 -3.55 -26.49 -22.64
N PHE A 9 -4.84 -26.28 -22.36
CA PHE A 9 -5.64 -25.23 -23.02
C PHE A 9 -5.18 -23.82 -22.63
N VAL A 10 -4.73 -23.61 -21.39
CA VAL A 10 -4.20 -22.32 -20.89
C VAL A 10 -2.79 -22.02 -21.42
N PHE A 11 -1.95 -23.04 -21.62
CA PHE A 11 -0.54 -22.85 -22.01
C PHE A 11 -0.26 -22.97 -23.51
N TRP A 12 -1.06 -23.69 -24.29
CA TRP A 12 -0.75 -23.96 -25.71
C TRP A 12 -1.44 -22.99 -26.67
N ASP A 13 -2.68 -22.61 -26.39
CA ASP A 13 -3.37 -21.58 -27.17
C ASP A 13 -3.23 -20.27 -26.40
N GLY A 14 -2.56 -19.27 -26.99
CA GLY A 14 -2.49 -17.90 -26.48
C GLY A 14 -3.88 -17.26 -26.46
N LEU A 15 -4.76 -17.74 -25.58
CA LEU A 15 -6.19 -17.47 -25.60
C LEU A 15 -6.51 -16.20 -24.81
N HIS A 16 -7.46 -15.48 -25.41
CA HIS A 16 -8.14 -14.35 -24.83
C HIS A 16 -8.73 -14.71 -23.46
N LEU A 17 -8.85 -13.69 -22.62
CA LEU A 17 -9.46 -13.72 -21.27
C LEU A 17 -10.89 -14.30 -21.21
N SER A 18 -11.53 -14.55 -22.35
CA SER A 18 -12.89 -15.05 -22.49
C SER A 18 -13.10 -16.50 -22.04
N ASP A 19 -12.02 -17.27 -21.84
CA ASP A 19 -12.13 -18.73 -21.69
C ASP A 19 -11.82 -19.24 -20.26
N TRP A 20 -11.68 -18.34 -19.27
CA TRP A 20 -11.60 -18.75 -17.86
C TRP A 20 -12.97 -19.22 -17.37
N ASN A 21 -13.12 -20.53 -17.21
CA ASN A 21 -14.37 -21.13 -16.77
C ASN A 21 -14.44 -21.20 -15.23
N PHE A 22 -14.89 -20.12 -14.60
CA PHE A 22 -15.14 -20.06 -13.15
C PHE A 22 -16.16 -21.10 -12.64
N SER A 23 -17.03 -21.62 -13.50
CA SER A 23 -17.93 -22.73 -13.15
C SER A 23 -17.13 -24.02 -12.93
N ALA A 24 -16.18 -24.33 -13.82
CA ALA A 24 -15.34 -25.53 -13.67
C ALA A 24 -14.44 -25.45 -12.43
N LEU A 25 -13.91 -24.26 -12.14
CA LEU A 25 -13.18 -24.02 -10.88
C LEU A 25 -14.07 -24.21 -9.66
N SER A 26 -15.32 -23.75 -9.72
CA SER A 26 -16.28 -23.89 -8.62
C SER A 26 -16.55 -25.35 -8.27
N ASP A 27 -16.66 -26.21 -9.27
CA ASP A 27 -16.91 -27.64 -9.05
C ASP A 27 -15.67 -28.34 -8.47
N LEU A 28 -14.47 -27.82 -8.74
CA LEU A 28 -13.22 -28.35 -8.21
C LEU A 28 -13.02 -28.04 -6.71
N ILE A 29 -13.66 -26.99 -6.17
CA ILE A 29 -13.53 -26.57 -4.76
C ILE A 29 -13.78 -27.72 -3.77
N GLU A 30 -14.75 -28.59 -4.10
CA GLU A 30 -15.12 -29.72 -3.24
C GLU A 30 -14.05 -30.82 -3.20
N THR A 31 -13.19 -30.89 -4.23
CA THR A 31 -12.24 -31.98 -4.42
C THR A 31 -10.79 -31.57 -4.22
N SER A 32 -10.44 -30.29 -4.43
CA SER A 32 -9.05 -29.82 -4.41
C SER A 32 -8.97 -28.30 -4.20
N LYS A 33 -8.91 -27.87 -2.94
CA LYS A 33 -8.92 -26.44 -2.57
C LYS A 33 -7.61 -25.75 -2.95
N GLU A 34 -6.49 -26.45 -2.79
CA GLU A 34 -5.15 -25.96 -3.07
C GLU A 34 -4.95 -25.69 -4.57
N GLU A 35 -5.43 -26.61 -5.42
CA GLU A 35 -5.35 -26.42 -6.88
C GLU A 35 -6.25 -25.27 -7.35
N VAL A 36 -7.47 -25.17 -6.81
CA VAL A 36 -8.34 -24.03 -7.12
C VAL A 36 -7.65 -22.72 -6.75
N LEU A 37 -7.05 -22.65 -5.56
CA LEU A 37 -6.36 -21.45 -5.12
C LEU A 37 -5.16 -21.11 -6.01
N PHE A 38 -4.36 -22.11 -6.39
CA PHE A 38 -3.24 -21.92 -7.30
C PHE A 38 -3.69 -21.37 -8.67
N LEU A 39 -4.78 -21.91 -9.21
CA LEU A 39 -5.34 -21.44 -10.48
C LEU A 39 -5.90 -20.01 -10.36
N LEU A 40 -6.60 -19.69 -9.26
CA LEU A 40 -7.08 -18.33 -9.00
C LEU A 40 -5.92 -17.35 -8.85
N LEU A 41 -4.84 -17.73 -8.16
CA LEU A 41 -3.67 -16.87 -8.00
C LEU A 41 -3.00 -16.60 -9.35
N SER A 42 -2.82 -17.65 -10.16
CA SER A 42 -2.27 -17.53 -11.52
C SER A 42 -3.11 -16.60 -12.38
N PHE A 43 -4.45 -16.69 -12.29
CA PHE A 43 -5.36 -15.76 -12.96
C PHE A 43 -5.14 -14.31 -12.52
N CYS A 44 -5.07 -14.09 -11.20
CA CYS A 44 -4.85 -12.76 -10.63
C CYS A 44 -3.53 -12.17 -11.14
N GLU A 45 -2.43 -12.91 -11.09
CA GLU A 45 -1.12 -12.45 -11.60
C GLU A 45 -1.17 -12.10 -13.10
N ILE A 46 -1.78 -12.97 -13.91
CA ILE A 46 -1.88 -12.76 -15.36
C ILE A 46 -2.60 -11.45 -15.67
N MET A 47 -3.71 -11.14 -14.98
CA MET A 47 -4.36 -9.86 -15.26
C MET A 47 -3.72 -8.66 -14.57
N GLU A 48 -2.93 -8.81 -13.51
CA GLU A 48 -2.12 -7.70 -12.99
C GLU A 48 -1.09 -7.25 -14.03
N ALA A 49 -0.40 -8.22 -14.66
CA ALA A 49 0.56 -7.94 -15.72
C ALA A 49 -0.08 -7.26 -16.93
N LYS A 50 -1.33 -7.62 -17.29
CA LYS A 50 -2.04 -7.02 -18.43
C LYS A 50 -2.53 -5.59 -18.17
N VAL A 51 -2.99 -5.29 -16.95
CA VAL A 51 -3.39 -3.93 -16.53
C VAL A 51 -2.20 -2.96 -16.57
N GLN A 52 -0.99 -3.43 -16.24
CA GLN A 52 0.23 -2.62 -16.33
C GLN A 52 0.75 -2.42 -17.76
N GLY A 53 0.27 -3.17 -18.76
CA GLY A 53 0.82 -3.22 -20.12
C GLY A 53 0.01 -2.55 -21.23
N SER A 54 -1.26 -2.18 -21.02
CA SER A 54 -2.08 -1.54 -22.08
C SER A 54 -3.31 -0.80 -21.54
N ASN A 55 -3.81 0.18 -22.31
CA ASN A 55 -5.11 0.87 -22.14
C ASN A 55 -6.29 -0.10 -22.40
N PHE A 56 -6.39 -1.18 -21.64
CA PHE A 56 -7.50 -2.12 -21.77
C PHE A 56 -8.74 -1.51 -21.10
N SER A 57 -9.65 -1.00 -21.91
CA SER A 57 -11.00 -0.65 -21.47
C SER A 57 -11.71 -1.93 -21.05
N ASP A 58 -11.99 -2.04 -19.75
CA ASP A 58 -13.15 -2.71 -19.15
C ASP A 58 -13.64 -3.94 -19.95
N SER A 59 -12.78 -4.94 -20.10
CA SER A 59 -13.28 -6.26 -20.49
C SER A 59 -13.95 -6.83 -19.26
N THR A 60 -15.27 -6.81 -19.30
CA THR A 60 -16.17 -7.41 -18.32
C THR A 60 -15.61 -8.76 -17.90
N SER A 61 -15.03 -8.80 -16.70
CA SER A 61 -14.73 -10.04 -16.01
C SER A 61 -16.02 -10.84 -16.03
N GLY A 62 -15.99 -12.06 -16.60
CA GLY A 62 -17.12 -12.97 -16.47
C GLY A 62 -17.53 -13.04 -15.00
N GLU A 63 -18.82 -13.00 -14.74
CA GLU A 63 -19.40 -13.00 -13.39
C GLU A 63 -18.71 -14.08 -12.55
N VAL A 64 -17.95 -13.65 -11.53
CA VAL A 64 -17.25 -14.57 -10.64
C VAL A 64 -18.31 -15.42 -9.96
N SER A 65 -18.14 -16.74 -10.01
CA SER A 65 -19.09 -17.67 -9.43
C SER A 65 -19.27 -17.39 -7.93
N SER A 66 -20.52 -17.29 -7.48
CA SER A 66 -20.86 -17.11 -6.05
C SER A 66 -20.24 -18.18 -5.15
N LYS A 67 -20.00 -19.39 -5.67
CA LYS A 67 -19.28 -20.47 -4.97
C LYS A 67 -17.81 -20.15 -4.68
N ILE A 68 -17.12 -19.44 -5.59
CA ILE A 68 -15.73 -19.02 -5.38
C ILE A 68 -15.67 -17.91 -4.34
N GLN A 69 -16.64 -16.97 -4.40
CA GLN A 69 -16.76 -15.91 -3.42
C GLN A 69 -17.02 -16.47 -2.02
N SER A 70 -17.97 -17.39 -1.88
CA SER A 70 -18.26 -18.05 -0.60
C SER A 70 -17.06 -18.85 -0.10
N PHE A 71 -16.36 -19.58 -0.98
CA PHE A 71 -15.15 -20.31 -0.61
C PHE A 71 -14.06 -19.41 -0.03
N LEU A 72 -13.75 -18.28 -0.68
CA LEU A 72 -12.74 -17.34 -0.18
C LEU A 72 -13.18 -16.71 1.14
N GLN A 73 -14.45 -16.31 1.24
CA GLN A 73 -15.01 -15.72 2.45
C GLN A 73 -14.96 -16.69 3.63
N GLU A 74 -15.48 -17.92 3.45
CA GLU A 74 -15.47 -18.96 4.48
C GLU A 74 -14.04 -19.29 4.93
N ALA A 75 -13.09 -19.30 3.99
CA ALA A 75 -11.70 -19.54 4.32
C ALA A 75 -11.09 -18.39 5.17
N ILE A 76 -11.36 -17.12 4.83
CA ILE A 76 -10.92 -15.98 5.64
C ILE A 76 -11.57 -16.01 7.03
N CYS A 77 -12.86 -16.29 7.13
CA CYS A 77 -13.57 -16.45 8.41
C CYS A 77 -12.98 -17.57 9.27
N TYR A 78 -12.65 -18.71 8.65
CA TYR A 78 -11.96 -19.82 9.32
C TYR A 78 -10.62 -19.37 9.90
N TRP A 79 -9.81 -18.63 9.11
CA TRP A 79 -8.53 -18.11 9.57
C TRP A 79 -8.65 -17.10 10.71
N ILE A 80 -9.65 -16.21 10.67
CA ILE A 80 -9.95 -15.31 11.79
C ILE A 80 -10.23 -16.11 13.06
N GLY A 81 -11.05 -17.17 12.96
CA GLY A 81 -11.33 -18.10 14.05
C GLY A 81 -10.06 -18.75 14.60
N ALA A 82 -9.28 -19.40 13.73
CA ALA A 82 -8.04 -20.08 14.12
C ALA A 82 -7.03 -19.15 14.80
N ILE A 83 -6.87 -17.92 14.29
CA ILE A 83 -6.00 -16.90 14.89
C ILE A 83 -6.52 -16.49 16.28
N ASN A 84 -7.82 -16.29 16.42
CA ASN A 84 -8.42 -15.93 17.71
C ASN A 84 -8.26 -17.07 18.72
N ASP A 85 -8.45 -18.33 18.33
CA ASP A 85 -8.25 -19.48 19.23
C ASP A 85 -6.81 -19.50 19.79
N ILE A 86 -5.82 -19.20 18.95
CA ILE A 86 -4.41 -19.05 19.37
C ILE A 86 -4.25 -17.91 20.38
N VAL A 87 -4.86 -16.75 20.11
CA VAL A 87 -4.81 -15.58 20.99
C VAL A 87 -5.40 -15.88 22.37
N HIS A 88 -6.46 -16.70 22.44
CA HIS A 88 -7.10 -17.08 23.71
C HIS A 88 -6.40 -18.24 24.43
N GLY A 89 -5.38 -18.85 23.82
CA GLY A 89 -4.59 -19.93 24.41
C GLY A 89 -5.20 -21.32 24.24
N ASP A 90 -6.12 -21.50 23.30
CA ASP A 90 -6.70 -22.81 23.02
C ASP A 90 -5.68 -23.75 22.35
N SER A 91 -5.43 -24.89 23.00
CA SER A 91 -4.29 -25.77 22.70
C SER A 91 -4.36 -26.53 21.38
N SER A 92 -5.49 -26.48 20.67
CA SER A 92 -5.72 -27.24 19.43
C SER A 92 -4.98 -26.68 18.21
N CYS A 93 -4.57 -25.41 18.22
CA CYS A 93 -3.95 -24.72 17.08
C CYS A 93 -2.57 -24.11 17.42
N SER A 94 -1.76 -24.79 18.23
CA SER A 94 -0.48 -24.22 18.70
C SER A 94 0.60 -24.06 17.62
N HIS A 95 0.43 -24.65 16.45
CA HIS A 95 1.39 -24.62 15.37
C HIS A 95 0.69 -24.48 14.01
N ILE A 96 1.07 -23.47 13.24
CA ILE A 96 0.59 -23.23 11.89
C ILE A 96 1.73 -23.56 10.92
N HIS A 97 1.45 -24.42 9.94
CA HIS A 97 2.46 -24.82 8.97
C HIS A 97 2.65 -23.73 7.90
N GLU A 98 3.86 -23.60 7.34
CA GLU A 98 4.16 -22.61 6.30
C GLU A 98 3.27 -22.78 5.06
N THR A 99 2.87 -24.00 4.72
CA THR A 99 1.97 -24.25 3.58
C THR A 99 0.57 -23.71 3.84
N GLU A 100 0.05 -23.83 5.06
CA GLU A 100 -1.26 -23.28 5.42
C GLU A 100 -1.22 -21.76 5.35
N LEU A 101 -0.13 -21.16 5.84
CA LEU A 101 0.09 -19.72 5.70
C LEU A 101 0.20 -19.27 4.25
N ALA A 102 0.85 -20.07 3.39
CA ALA A 102 0.93 -19.80 1.96
C ALA A 102 -0.46 -19.82 1.31
N LEU A 103 -1.35 -20.73 1.74
CA LEU A 103 -2.74 -20.74 1.30
C LEU A 103 -3.48 -19.47 1.75
N LEU A 104 -3.31 -19.04 3.00
CA LEU A 104 -3.88 -17.77 3.47
C LEU A 104 -3.40 -16.59 2.60
N CYS A 105 -2.08 -16.49 2.36
CA CYS A 105 -1.51 -15.45 1.50
C CYS A 105 -2.08 -15.49 0.08
N GLY A 106 -2.27 -16.68 -0.49
CA GLY A 106 -2.93 -16.86 -1.79
C GLY A 106 -4.38 -16.36 -1.77
N MET A 107 -5.15 -16.71 -0.74
CA MET A 107 -6.55 -16.28 -0.59
C MET A 107 -6.66 -14.75 -0.48
N ILE A 108 -5.82 -14.14 0.35
CA ILE A 108 -5.71 -12.68 0.48
C ILE A 108 -5.41 -12.04 -0.87
N SER A 109 -4.48 -12.61 -1.64
CA SER A 109 -4.05 -12.04 -2.93
C SER A 109 -5.15 -12.08 -3.99
N CYS A 110 -6.00 -13.13 -3.97
CA CYS A 110 -7.12 -13.27 -4.89
C CYS A 110 -8.33 -12.39 -4.52
N TYR A 111 -8.45 -12.00 -3.25
CA TYR A 111 -9.61 -11.30 -2.70
C TYR A 111 -10.12 -10.10 -3.54
N PRO A 112 -9.26 -9.17 -4.00
CA PRO A 112 -9.73 -7.91 -4.59
C PRO A 112 -10.46 -8.06 -5.92
N ARG A 113 -10.23 -9.18 -6.60
CA ARG A 113 -10.77 -9.48 -7.94
C ARG A 113 -11.93 -10.43 -7.92
N MET A 114 -12.07 -11.16 -6.81
CA MET A 114 -13.12 -12.15 -6.65
C MET A 114 -14.31 -11.55 -5.91
N ILE A 115 -14.10 -10.49 -5.13
CA ILE A 115 -15.08 -9.93 -4.21
C ILE A 115 -15.39 -8.48 -4.59
N ASP A 116 -16.56 -8.27 -5.19
CA ASP A 116 -17.01 -6.93 -5.61
C ASP A 116 -17.86 -6.22 -4.54
N ASN A 117 -18.30 -6.93 -3.49
CA ASN A 117 -19.18 -6.42 -2.45
C ASN A 117 -18.39 -5.67 -1.35
N PRO A 118 -18.70 -4.38 -1.06
CA PRO A 118 -18.11 -3.65 0.06
C PRO A 118 -18.25 -4.35 1.42
N GLU A 119 -19.38 -5.00 1.71
CA GLU A 119 -19.56 -5.73 2.97
C GLU A 119 -18.55 -6.86 3.11
N MET A 120 -18.17 -7.49 2.00
CA MET A 120 -17.17 -8.55 2.03
C MET A 120 -15.76 -7.99 2.19
N SER A 121 -15.46 -6.77 1.73
CA SER A 121 -14.16 -6.14 2.01
C SER A 121 -13.84 -5.95 3.51
N SER A 122 -14.86 -5.93 4.37
CA SER A 122 -14.69 -5.87 5.83
C SER A 122 -13.97 -7.09 6.42
N TYR A 123 -14.09 -8.27 5.80
CA TYR A 123 -13.39 -9.48 6.27
C TYR A 123 -11.87 -9.35 6.24
N LEU A 124 -11.31 -8.56 5.31
CA LEU A 124 -9.87 -8.28 5.31
C LEU A 124 -9.48 -7.41 6.50
N ILE A 125 -10.32 -6.44 6.87
CA ILE A 125 -10.11 -5.59 8.04
C ILE A 125 -10.22 -6.41 9.34
N ASP A 126 -11.21 -7.29 9.44
CA ASP A 126 -11.35 -8.20 10.58
C ASP A 126 -10.15 -9.16 10.71
N LEU A 127 -9.64 -9.65 9.58
CA LEU A 127 -8.41 -10.45 9.54
C LEU A 127 -7.20 -9.66 10.00
N ILE A 128 -7.05 -8.40 9.55
CA ILE A 128 -5.98 -7.51 10.01
C ILE A 128 -6.07 -7.30 11.54
N ASP A 129 -7.26 -7.12 12.10
CA ASP A 129 -7.46 -6.95 13.55
C ASP A 129 -7.13 -8.24 14.33
N ALA A 130 -7.49 -9.41 13.79
CA ALA A 130 -7.10 -10.70 14.36
C ALA A 130 -5.57 -10.86 14.35
N LEU A 131 -4.89 -10.53 13.24
CA LEU A 131 -3.44 -10.59 13.11
C LEU A 131 -2.72 -9.58 14.02
N ASP A 132 -3.24 -8.36 14.19
CA ASP A 132 -2.68 -7.37 15.12
C ASP A 132 -2.72 -7.91 16.56
N ARG A 133 -3.85 -8.50 16.98
CA ARG A 133 -3.98 -9.16 18.28
C ARG A 133 -3.02 -10.33 18.45
N LEU A 134 -2.85 -11.16 17.41
CA LEU A 134 -1.87 -12.25 17.41
C LEU A 134 -0.44 -11.74 17.67
N LEU A 135 -0.08 -10.61 17.06
CA LEU A 135 1.23 -9.99 17.23
C LEU A 135 1.44 -9.31 18.58
N MET A 136 0.38 -9.06 19.35
CA MET A 136 0.46 -8.53 20.72
C MET A 136 1.01 -9.55 21.72
N ILE A 137 0.95 -10.85 21.41
CA ILE A 137 1.51 -11.89 22.26
C ILE A 137 3.01 -11.63 22.45
N GLU A 138 3.48 -11.53 23.70
CA GLU A 138 4.87 -11.24 24.06
C GLU A 138 5.81 -12.44 23.84
N ALA A 139 5.88 -12.91 22.60
CA ALA A 139 6.77 -13.99 22.16
C ALA A 139 7.61 -13.56 20.96
N VAL A 140 8.78 -14.17 20.77
CA VAL A 140 9.63 -13.94 19.59
C VAL A 140 8.99 -14.54 18.33
N SER A 141 8.31 -15.66 18.49
CA SER A 141 7.54 -16.38 17.47
C SER A 141 6.15 -16.70 17.99
N VAL A 142 5.15 -16.71 17.11
CA VAL A 142 3.75 -17.02 17.44
C VAL A 142 3.26 -18.11 16.50
N ALA A 143 2.58 -19.12 17.06
CA ALA A 143 2.15 -20.33 16.35
C ALA A 143 3.28 -21.07 15.60
N GLY A 144 4.50 -20.99 16.14
CA GLY A 144 5.71 -21.56 15.54
C GLY A 144 6.31 -20.78 14.37
N LEU A 145 5.76 -19.61 14.04
CA LEU A 145 6.26 -18.75 12.97
C LEU A 145 6.87 -17.46 13.52
N PRO A 146 7.94 -16.91 12.91
CA PRO A 146 8.47 -15.62 13.30
C PRO A 146 7.43 -14.50 13.19
N LYS A 147 7.45 -13.53 14.12
CA LYS A 147 6.57 -12.35 14.06
C LYS A 147 6.67 -11.59 12.73
N GLN A 148 7.85 -11.60 12.11
CA GLN A 148 8.05 -10.94 10.82
C GLN A 148 7.16 -11.54 9.72
N THR A 149 6.93 -12.85 9.74
CA THR A 149 6.06 -13.53 8.78
C THR A 149 4.63 -13.04 8.91
N TRP A 150 4.11 -12.94 10.13
CA TRP A 150 2.79 -12.39 10.41
C TRP A 150 2.65 -10.92 10.00
N LYS A 151 3.68 -10.09 10.22
CA LYS A 151 3.71 -8.71 9.71
C LYS A 151 3.63 -8.65 8.18
N SER A 152 4.25 -9.60 7.48
CA SER A 152 4.14 -9.70 6.03
C SER A 152 2.72 -10.06 5.58
N VAL A 153 2.01 -10.92 6.33
CA VAL A 153 0.60 -11.23 6.08
C VAL A 153 -0.29 -10.00 6.27
N ILE A 154 -0.09 -9.21 7.34
CA ILE A 154 -0.79 -7.93 7.52
C ILE A 154 -0.55 -7.01 6.32
N GLY A 155 0.70 -6.87 5.88
CA GLY A 155 1.04 -6.05 4.71
C GLY A 155 0.33 -6.52 3.43
N ALA A 156 0.25 -7.83 3.21
CA ALA A 156 -0.47 -8.40 2.07
C ALA A 156 -1.99 -8.15 2.17
N ALA A 157 -2.58 -8.29 3.37
CA ALA A 157 -4.00 -8.02 3.60
C ALA A 157 -4.35 -6.54 3.37
N LEU A 158 -3.51 -5.61 3.86
CA LEU A 158 -3.67 -4.17 3.61
C LEU A 158 -3.57 -3.84 2.12
N SER A 159 -2.56 -4.40 1.42
CA SER A 159 -2.40 -4.19 -0.02
C SER A 159 -3.58 -4.73 -0.82
N SER A 160 -4.10 -5.90 -0.42
CA SER A 160 -5.29 -6.51 -0.99
C SER A 160 -6.51 -5.60 -0.77
N TYR A 161 -6.74 -5.14 0.46
CA TYR A 161 -7.82 -4.20 0.77
C TYR A 161 -7.74 -2.93 -0.08
N ASN A 162 -6.55 -2.34 -0.23
CA ASN A 162 -6.36 -1.16 -1.09
C ASN A 162 -6.75 -1.42 -2.54
N LYS A 163 -6.40 -2.58 -3.10
CA LYS A 163 -6.80 -2.96 -4.47
C LYS A 163 -8.32 -3.05 -4.63
N SER A 164 -9.04 -3.43 -3.58
CA SER A 164 -10.52 -3.46 -3.55
C SER A 164 -11.17 -2.08 -3.51
N LEU A 165 -10.42 -1.02 -3.17
CA LEU A 165 -10.92 0.36 -3.14
C LEU A 165 -10.93 1.03 -4.52
N ASN A 166 -10.15 0.54 -5.49
CA ASN A 166 -9.98 1.17 -6.79
C ASN A 166 -11.32 1.33 -7.52
N GLY A 167 -11.72 2.59 -7.76
CA GLY A 167 -12.95 2.95 -8.49
C GLY A 167 -14.18 3.27 -7.63
N LYS A 168 -14.10 3.10 -6.30
CA LYS A 168 -15.15 3.50 -5.35
C LYS A 168 -14.73 4.79 -4.63
N GLU A 169 -15.67 5.67 -4.29
CA GLU A 169 -15.39 6.80 -3.39
C GLU A 169 -14.91 6.21 -2.05
N SER A 170 -13.60 6.21 -1.83
CA SER A 170 -12.99 5.64 -0.65
C SER A 170 -13.34 6.53 0.54
N GLN A 171 -14.08 5.98 1.49
CA GLN A 171 -14.34 6.70 2.73
C GLN A 171 -13.07 6.66 3.60
N PRO A 172 -12.70 7.79 4.23
CA PRO A 172 -11.49 7.88 5.06
C PRO A 172 -11.59 7.13 6.40
N GLU A 173 -12.61 6.28 6.58
CA GLU A 173 -12.97 5.64 7.85
C GLU A 173 -11.80 4.84 8.45
N GLU A 174 -11.03 4.14 7.62
CA GLU A 174 -9.90 3.29 8.05
C GLU A 174 -8.57 4.05 8.26
N THR A 175 -8.53 5.35 8.04
CA THR A 175 -7.27 6.13 8.09
C THR A 175 -6.57 6.01 9.43
N SER A 176 -7.33 6.08 10.52
CA SER A 176 -6.79 5.93 11.88
C SER A 176 -6.16 4.55 12.09
N LYS A 177 -6.79 3.48 11.57
CA LYS A 177 -6.30 2.12 11.69
C LYS A 177 -5.02 1.92 10.88
N PHE A 178 -4.99 2.36 9.63
CA PHE A 178 -3.83 2.26 8.76
C PHE A 178 -2.61 2.99 9.34
N LEU A 179 -2.80 4.21 9.84
CA LEU A 179 -1.73 4.97 10.49
C LEU A 179 -1.25 4.33 11.80
N TYR A 180 -2.16 3.77 12.59
CA TYR A 180 -1.80 2.99 13.78
C TYR A 180 -0.92 1.78 13.44
N LEU A 181 -1.29 1.01 12.41
CA LEU A 181 -0.52 -0.15 11.96
C LEU A 181 0.88 0.26 11.45
N ALA A 182 0.99 1.37 10.71
CA ALA A 182 2.29 1.89 10.28
C ALA A 182 3.18 2.28 11.48
N LYS A 183 2.61 2.97 12.48
CA LYS A 183 3.33 3.37 13.71
C LYS A 183 3.75 2.17 14.56
N ARG A 184 2.97 1.10 14.56
CA ARG A 184 3.28 -0.12 15.30
C ARG A 184 4.27 -1.03 14.59
N TYR A 185 4.18 -1.12 13.26
CA TYR A 185 4.98 -2.04 12.44
C TYR A 185 5.98 -1.27 11.57
N THR A 186 6.68 -0.30 12.15
CA THR A 186 7.66 0.58 11.49
C THR A 186 8.77 -0.19 10.76
N SER A 187 9.11 -1.39 11.20
CA SER A 187 10.15 -2.23 10.59
C SER A 187 9.67 -3.04 9.37
N SER A 188 8.38 -3.01 9.04
CA SER A 188 7.80 -3.84 7.98
C SER A 188 7.60 -3.04 6.69
N ALA A 189 8.45 -3.28 5.69
CA ALA A 189 8.34 -2.62 4.38
C ALA A 189 6.97 -2.86 3.73
N GLN A 190 6.41 -4.07 3.85
CA GLN A 190 5.12 -4.42 3.29
C GLN A 190 3.97 -3.63 3.92
N VAL A 191 3.98 -3.48 5.25
CA VAL A 191 2.95 -2.70 5.96
C VAL A 191 3.08 -1.22 5.59
N LEU A 192 4.29 -0.67 5.64
CA LEU A 192 4.52 0.74 5.31
C LEU A 192 4.15 1.06 3.86
N SER A 193 4.50 0.19 2.91
CA SER A 193 4.13 0.39 1.50
C SER A 193 2.62 0.37 1.33
N ALA A 194 1.92 -0.62 1.91
CA ALA A 194 0.47 -0.69 1.82
C ALA A 194 -0.21 0.51 2.48
N VAL A 195 0.30 1.02 3.60
CA VAL A 195 -0.26 2.24 4.22
C VAL A 195 0.01 3.48 3.36
N ALA A 196 1.18 3.61 2.76
CA ALA A 196 1.47 4.68 1.81
C ALA A 196 0.52 4.64 0.60
N ASP A 197 0.29 3.45 0.04
CA ASP A 197 -0.62 3.25 -1.09
C ASP A 197 -2.06 3.60 -0.72
N TYR A 198 -2.53 3.24 0.49
CA TYR A 198 -3.85 3.63 0.99
C TYR A 198 -4.01 5.15 1.05
N LEU A 199 -3.03 5.85 1.61
CA LEU A 199 -3.08 7.31 1.74
C LEU A 199 -3.08 7.99 0.36
N ASP A 200 -2.31 7.47 -0.60
CA ASP A 200 -2.34 7.97 -1.98
C ASP A 200 -3.68 7.71 -2.66
N ILE A 201 -4.33 6.57 -2.40
CA ILE A 201 -5.68 6.25 -2.93
C ILE A 201 -6.75 7.19 -2.34
N VAL A 202 -6.71 7.45 -1.02
CA VAL A 202 -7.76 8.22 -0.33
C VAL A 202 -7.57 9.73 -0.48
N TYR A 203 -6.33 10.21 -0.40
CA TYR A 203 -6.01 11.64 -0.35
C TYR A 203 -5.34 12.16 -1.62
N GLY A 204 -4.97 11.29 -2.55
CA GLY A 204 -4.17 11.61 -3.72
C GLY A 204 -2.67 11.74 -3.42
N PRO A 205 -1.79 11.59 -4.42
CA PRO A 205 -0.34 11.73 -4.24
C PRO A 205 0.06 13.12 -3.74
N THR A 206 1.03 13.18 -2.84
CA THR A 206 1.48 14.43 -2.19
C THR A 206 2.33 15.32 -3.10
N VAL A 207 2.88 14.78 -4.18
CA VAL A 207 3.80 15.46 -5.10
C VAL A 207 3.06 16.41 -6.06
N GLU A 208 1.76 16.21 -6.25
CA GLU A 208 0.96 16.92 -7.27
C GLU A 208 0.11 18.08 -6.72
N ALA A 209 -0.06 18.20 -5.40
CA ALA A 209 -1.01 19.13 -4.80
C ALA A 209 -0.36 20.43 -4.30
N HIS A 210 -0.21 21.42 -5.18
CA HIS A 210 -0.21 22.83 -4.77
C HIS A 210 -1.64 23.29 -4.44
N SER A 211 -2.26 22.74 -3.39
CA SER A 211 -3.59 23.17 -2.99
C SER A 211 -3.60 23.64 -1.53
N SER A 212 -3.64 24.96 -1.36
CA SER A 212 -3.96 25.63 -0.11
C SER A 212 -5.35 25.27 0.47
N ASN A 213 -6.07 24.35 -0.18
CA ASN A 213 -7.43 23.92 0.14
C ASN A 213 -7.53 22.42 0.45
N ARG A 214 -6.41 21.69 0.60
CA ARG A 214 -6.43 20.27 1.01
C ARG A 214 -7.04 20.18 2.42
N LYS A 215 -8.12 19.41 2.56
CA LYS A 215 -8.67 19.08 3.88
C LYS A 215 -7.89 17.89 4.42
N TYR A 216 -7.21 18.08 5.54
CA TYR A 216 -6.49 17.00 6.22
C TYR A 216 -7.43 16.22 7.13
N HIS A 217 -7.21 14.90 7.20
CA HIS A 217 -7.84 14.06 8.20
C HIS A 217 -7.31 14.43 9.60
N PRO A 218 -8.11 14.35 10.69
CA PRO A 218 -7.63 14.69 12.03
C PRO A 218 -6.38 13.91 12.49
N GLU A 219 -6.19 12.68 12.00
CA GLU A 219 -4.97 11.89 12.25
C GLU A 219 -3.72 12.38 11.51
N LEU A 220 -3.90 13.16 10.45
CA LEU A 220 -2.85 13.75 9.60
C LEU A 220 -2.66 15.25 9.88
N SER A 221 -3.19 15.73 11.02
CA SER A 221 -3.08 17.12 11.44
C SER A 221 -1.64 17.50 11.80
N VAL A 222 -1.37 18.81 11.78
CA VAL A 222 -0.07 19.37 12.12
C VAL A 222 0.39 19.00 13.54
N GLU A 223 -0.54 18.88 14.49
CA GLU A 223 -0.24 18.50 15.88
C GLU A 223 0.32 17.07 15.97
N LYS A 224 -0.12 16.18 15.08
CA LYS A 224 0.33 14.78 15.05
C LYS A 224 1.56 14.55 14.18
N ALA A 225 1.95 15.53 13.35
CA ALA A 225 3.08 15.43 12.44
C ALA A 225 4.41 15.26 13.20
N VAL A 226 4.60 16.00 14.29
CA VAL A 226 5.83 15.92 15.10
C VAL A 226 6.01 14.52 15.71
N ASP A 227 4.95 13.98 16.31
CA ASP A 227 4.97 12.64 16.89
C ASP A 227 5.23 11.57 15.82
N ALA A 228 4.63 11.71 14.63
CA ALA A 228 4.87 10.81 13.52
C ALA A 228 6.34 10.85 13.07
N VAL A 229 6.93 12.03 12.91
CA VAL A 229 8.36 12.18 12.57
C VAL A 229 9.24 11.51 13.63
N MET A 230 8.91 11.66 14.91
CA MET A 230 9.66 11.01 16.00
C MET A 230 9.57 9.48 15.96
N ILE A 231 8.38 8.93 15.72
CA ILE A 231 8.18 7.47 15.60
C ILE A 231 8.94 6.90 14.40
N PHE A 232 8.99 7.64 13.30
CA PHE A 232 9.59 7.19 12.04
C PHE A 232 11.05 7.64 11.83
N ALA A 233 11.66 8.30 12.80
CA ALA A 233 13.00 8.89 12.64
C ALA A 233 14.08 7.86 12.24
N ASP A 234 14.02 6.66 12.80
CA ASP A 234 14.95 5.57 12.47
C ASP A 234 14.75 5.06 11.04
N ASN A 235 13.51 5.05 10.56
CA ASN A 235 13.17 4.65 9.19
C ASN A 235 13.76 5.61 8.16
N LEU A 236 13.81 6.92 8.48
CA LEU A 236 14.42 7.96 7.63
C LEU A 236 15.95 7.83 7.50
N ARG A 237 16.58 6.92 8.25
CA ARG A 237 18.02 6.61 8.14
C ARG A 237 18.26 5.16 7.75
N HIS A 238 17.21 4.41 7.44
CA HIS A 238 17.26 2.97 7.26
C HIS A 238 17.87 2.60 5.90
N CYS A 239 18.71 1.55 5.87
CA CYS A 239 19.40 1.13 4.64
C CYS A 239 18.47 0.46 3.62
N ASN A 240 17.36 -0.11 4.08
CA ASN A 240 16.31 -0.65 3.20
C ASN A 240 15.53 0.51 2.54
N LYS A 241 15.74 0.69 1.24
CA LYS A 241 15.06 1.72 0.43
C LYS A 241 13.53 1.64 0.53
N GLY A 242 12.94 0.46 0.61
CA GLY A 242 11.49 0.31 0.72
C GLY A 242 10.93 0.90 2.01
N ILE A 243 11.59 0.64 3.15
CA ILE A 243 11.19 1.22 4.45
C ILE A 243 11.34 2.74 4.42
N HIS A 244 12.49 3.22 3.96
CA HIS A 244 12.79 4.64 3.88
C HIS A 244 11.78 5.40 2.99
N PHE A 245 11.58 4.90 1.78
CA PHE A 245 10.70 5.48 0.78
C PHE A 245 9.23 5.49 1.20
N SER A 246 8.70 4.35 1.66
CA SER A 246 7.31 4.26 2.12
C SER A 246 7.07 5.15 3.35
N THR A 247 8.05 5.27 4.23
CA THR A 247 7.98 6.18 5.37
C THR A 247 7.91 7.64 4.92
N LEU A 248 8.73 8.04 3.94
CA LEU A 248 8.67 9.39 3.38
C LEU A 248 7.31 9.68 2.73
N ARG A 249 6.75 8.73 1.97
CA ARG A 249 5.40 8.84 1.42
C ARG A 249 4.34 9.08 2.50
N ILE A 250 4.35 8.27 3.57
CA ILE A 250 3.43 8.44 4.71
C ILE A 250 3.58 9.81 5.37
N LEU A 251 4.82 10.24 5.65
CA LEU A 251 5.08 11.51 6.32
C LEU A 251 4.67 12.72 5.47
N CYS A 252 4.76 12.63 4.14
CA CYS A 252 4.33 13.71 3.24
C CYS A 252 2.81 13.94 3.23
N HIS A 253 2.01 13.01 3.77
CA HIS A 253 0.56 13.17 3.89
C HIS A 253 0.13 14.00 5.11
N TYR A 254 1.02 14.18 6.09
CA TYR A 254 0.75 15.04 7.23
C TYR A 254 0.70 16.51 6.80
N GLU A 255 -0.15 17.28 7.47
CA GLU A 255 -0.23 18.71 7.30
C GLU A 255 1.15 19.36 7.57
N PRO A 256 1.70 20.11 6.62
CA PRO A 256 2.98 20.77 6.81
C PRO A 256 2.94 21.75 7.98
N LEU A 257 3.99 21.77 8.79
CA LEU A 257 4.25 22.88 9.69
C LEU A 257 4.42 24.14 8.82
N SER A 258 3.52 25.12 8.95
CA SER A 258 3.68 26.37 8.21
C SER A 258 4.93 27.07 8.75
N SER A 259 5.86 27.42 7.86
CA SER A 259 6.85 28.44 8.20
C SER A 259 6.05 29.71 8.44
N VAL A 260 6.06 30.23 9.67
CA VAL A 260 5.52 31.55 9.99
C VAL A 260 6.20 32.55 9.06
N ASP A 261 5.45 32.95 8.04
CA ASP A 261 5.59 34.15 7.23
C ASP A 261 6.93 34.89 7.34
N SER A 262 7.82 34.67 6.36
CA SER A 262 8.74 35.74 5.93
C SER A 262 8.05 36.66 4.92
N THR A 263 6.82 37.11 5.20
CA THR A 263 6.22 38.26 4.53
C THR A 263 6.77 39.53 5.17
N ASN A 264 8.05 39.84 4.92
CA ASN A 264 8.58 41.17 5.19
C ASN A 264 9.74 41.64 4.29
N ASP A 265 9.98 40.98 3.15
CA ASP A 265 10.75 41.62 2.07
C ASP A 265 9.78 42.10 1.00
N GLN A 266 9.07 43.18 1.35
CA GLN A 266 8.42 44.05 0.38
C GLN A 266 9.53 44.55 -0.55
N ALA A 267 9.58 44.01 -1.77
CA ALA A 267 10.45 44.53 -2.81
C ALA A 267 10.01 45.95 -3.15
N VAL A 268 10.59 46.92 -2.44
CA VAL A 268 10.50 48.34 -2.76
C VAL A 268 11.03 48.50 -4.18
N GLY A 269 10.12 48.88 -5.07
CA GLY A 269 10.37 48.94 -6.50
C GLY A 269 11.55 49.84 -6.85
N LYS A 270 12.47 49.32 -7.65
CA LYS A 270 13.25 50.11 -8.60
C LYS A 270 13.32 49.40 -9.94
N LYS A 271 12.63 50.00 -10.92
CA LYS A 271 12.76 49.73 -12.35
C LYS A 271 14.24 49.80 -12.76
N THR A 272 14.78 48.72 -13.32
CA THR A 272 15.73 48.83 -14.44
C THR A 272 15.85 47.51 -15.22
N LYS A 273 15.45 47.59 -16.50
CA LYS A 273 15.87 46.88 -17.72
C LYS A 273 16.24 45.38 -17.66
N SER A 274 15.32 44.62 -18.25
CA SER A 274 15.48 43.39 -19.04
C SER A 274 16.90 43.00 -19.46
N GLU A 275 17.38 41.88 -18.93
CA GLU A 275 18.22 40.91 -19.63
C GLU A 275 17.71 39.50 -19.32
N VAL A 276 17.69 38.68 -20.37
CA VAL A 276 17.08 37.35 -20.45
C VAL A 276 17.78 36.37 -19.51
N ALA A 277 17.12 35.98 -18.42
CA ALA A 277 17.46 34.80 -17.63
C ALA A 277 16.33 33.77 -17.78
N GLN A 278 16.23 33.20 -18.98
CA GLN A 278 15.36 32.07 -19.25
C GLN A 278 16.12 30.80 -18.81
N GLY A 279 16.11 30.55 -17.50
CA GLY A 279 16.72 29.39 -16.88
C GLY A 279 15.85 28.91 -15.72
N SER A 280 14.98 27.94 -15.99
CA SER A 280 14.39 26.99 -15.03
C SER A 280 14.05 27.54 -13.63
N ARG A 281 13.05 28.41 -13.53
CA ARG A 281 12.33 28.68 -12.28
C ARG A 281 11.38 27.49 -12.01
N VAL A 282 11.95 26.31 -11.76
CA VAL A 282 11.22 25.03 -11.76
C VAL A 282 10.64 24.72 -10.37
N ASP A 283 9.31 24.73 -10.29
CA ASP A 283 8.36 23.90 -9.51
C ASP A 283 8.54 23.63 -8.00
N SER A 284 9.53 24.19 -7.32
CA SER A 284 9.78 23.83 -5.91
C SER A 284 9.37 24.90 -4.88
N GLN A 285 8.78 26.01 -5.30
CA GLN A 285 8.49 27.13 -4.39
C GLN A 285 7.28 26.81 -3.50
N GLY A 286 7.55 26.20 -2.33
CA GLY A 286 6.55 25.81 -1.34
C GLY A 286 6.76 24.42 -0.73
N MET A 287 7.71 23.62 -1.25
CA MET A 287 7.97 22.29 -0.71
C MET A 287 8.68 22.33 0.65
N ASN A 288 8.17 21.54 1.59
CA ASN A 288 8.84 21.28 2.87
C ASN A 288 9.98 20.26 2.70
N VAL A 289 10.76 20.04 3.77
CA VAL A 289 11.92 19.12 3.72
C VAL A 289 11.54 17.69 3.33
N LEU A 290 10.40 17.18 3.81
CA LEU A 290 9.92 15.82 3.54
C LEU A 290 9.57 15.63 2.06
N GLN A 291 8.89 16.60 1.46
CA GLN A 291 8.54 16.59 0.04
C GLN A 291 9.78 16.69 -0.87
N LEU A 292 10.78 17.48 -0.47
CA LEU A 292 12.06 17.54 -1.17
C LEU A 292 12.81 16.20 -1.10
N LEU A 293 12.83 15.56 0.07
CA LEU A 293 13.43 14.23 0.24
C LEU A 293 12.72 13.19 -0.61
N LEU A 294 11.38 13.16 -0.59
CA LEU A 294 10.59 12.25 -1.41
C LEU A 294 10.87 12.46 -2.92
N SER A 295 10.89 13.72 -3.37
CA SER A 295 11.19 14.05 -4.77
C SER A 295 12.57 13.56 -5.22
N ILE A 296 13.56 13.63 -4.33
CA ILE A 296 14.91 13.09 -4.59
C ILE A 296 14.87 11.57 -4.75
N GLU A 297 14.11 10.87 -3.89
CA GLU A 297 14.03 9.41 -3.88
C GLU A 297 13.31 8.81 -5.09
N GLU A 298 12.25 9.48 -5.55
CA GLU A 298 11.47 9.09 -6.73
C GLU A 298 12.24 9.31 -8.03
N THR A 299 13.15 10.28 -8.03
CA THR A 299 13.88 10.66 -9.22
C THR A 299 14.94 9.62 -9.56
N SER A 300 14.77 8.95 -10.71
CA SER A 300 15.81 8.08 -11.25
C SER A 300 17.08 8.86 -11.53
N LEU A 301 18.22 8.34 -11.08
CA LEU A 301 19.50 9.01 -11.25
C LEU A 301 19.99 8.87 -12.69
N SER A 302 20.04 9.98 -13.40
CA SER A 302 20.54 10.08 -14.76
C SER A 302 21.25 11.42 -14.96
N ILE A 303 21.97 11.57 -16.06
CA ILE A 303 22.65 12.85 -16.37
C ILE A 303 21.62 13.99 -16.45
N SER A 304 20.45 13.75 -17.04
CA SER A 304 19.40 14.77 -17.20
C SER A 304 18.73 15.16 -15.88
N THR A 305 18.63 14.26 -14.91
CA THR A 305 18.00 14.52 -13.60
C THR A 305 18.98 14.95 -12.52
N SER A 306 20.28 14.69 -12.70
CA SER A 306 21.35 14.96 -11.71
C SER A 306 21.35 16.40 -11.20
N ARG A 307 21.26 17.38 -12.10
CA ARG A 307 21.24 18.81 -11.73
C ARG A 307 20.03 19.15 -10.87
N LYS A 308 18.86 18.56 -11.14
CA LYS A 308 17.63 18.79 -10.36
C LYS A 308 17.76 18.23 -8.95
N VAL A 309 18.29 17.02 -8.82
CA VAL A 309 18.58 16.38 -7.53
C VAL A 309 19.58 17.21 -6.71
N ILE A 310 20.68 17.66 -7.32
CA ILE A 310 21.68 18.52 -6.66
C ILE A 310 21.05 19.82 -6.14
N LEU A 311 20.15 20.44 -6.93
CA LEU A 311 19.46 21.66 -6.51
C LEU A 311 18.55 21.42 -5.29
N TRP A 312 17.81 20.32 -5.26
CA TRP A 312 16.98 19.96 -4.10
C TRP A 312 17.83 19.68 -2.85
N ILE A 313 18.93 18.93 -2.98
CA ILE A 313 19.86 18.68 -1.87
C ILE A 313 20.43 20.01 -1.34
N SER A 314 20.90 20.87 -2.24
CA SER A 314 21.46 22.18 -1.87
C SER A 314 20.43 23.04 -1.14
N ARG A 315 19.17 22.98 -1.56
CA ARG A 315 18.06 23.68 -0.91
C ARG A 315 17.79 23.16 0.49
N ILE A 316 17.81 21.85 0.72
CA ILE A 316 17.68 21.28 2.06
C ILE A 316 18.84 21.76 2.94
N GLN A 317 20.08 21.63 2.46
CA GLN A 317 21.29 21.96 3.21
C GLN A 317 21.37 23.44 3.60
N MET A 318 20.96 24.35 2.72
CA MET A 318 20.96 25.79 3.01
C MET A 318 19.69 26.27 3.70
N GLY A 319 18.55 25.66 3.37
CA GLY A 319 17.23 26.14 3.76
C GLY A 319 16.81 25.67 5.15
N LEU A 320 17.13 24.43 5.53
CA LEU A 320 16.74 23.87 6.81
C LEU A 320 17.43 24.58 7.99
N PRO A 321 18.77 24.81 8.01
CA PRO A 321 19.42 25.53 9.09
C PRO A 321 19.01 27.01 9.17
N ALA A 322 18.60 27.59 8.04
CA ALA A 322 18.15 28.98 7.95
C ALA A 322 16.65 29.18 8.26
N GLY A 323 15.93 28.10 8.59
CA GLY A 323 14.47 28.14 8.82
C GLY A 323 13.64 28.54 7.59
N ARG A 324 14.21 28.43 6.39
CA ARG A 324 13.56 28.79 5.10
C ARG A 324 12.85 27.61 4.44
N VAL A 325 13.11 26.41 4.93
CA VAL A 325 12.40 25.18 4.55
C VAL A 325 11.77 24.65 5.83
N PRO A 326 10.43 24.60 5.91
CA PRO A 326 9.73 24.03 7.04
C PRO A 326 9.92 22.52 7.17
#